data_AF-A0A9W9PYH5-F1
#
_entry.id   AF-A0A9W9PYH5-F1
#
_cell.length_a   1.000
_cell.length_b   1.000
_cell.length_c   1.000
_cell.angle_alpha   90.00
_cell.angle_beta   90.00
_cell.angle_gamma   90.00
#
_symmetry.space_group_name_H-M   'P 1'
#
loop_
_entity.id
_entity.type
_entity.pdbx_description
1 polymer ?
#
loop_
_entity_poly.entity_id
_entity_poly.type
_entity_poly.pdbx_seq_one_letter_code
_entity_poly.pdbx_strand_id
1 'polypeptide(L)'
;MLLTSLVTLLAHTAFAAPSTRKRGASNPTVKGTPQVIGLLADPTLNRDSCGSNLFGDRALWVCRDSQHYDSNGIPNLPLFTSSASWTNLVSGGGTQLSMYGDNNDDSFYPLVPGNCDDNQAGACSDGTRYPLWANAPPLVTSFNGTTTTGYTWISNSHISGLSDLVENPSVTLYKITYTSGADDLPTAEIINSAFWAQGDVPYGTYGGVVQDDTIFLWGQGTNRDVNLARVPVASVEDKSKYEYYVSGTWTSSQPVLGDTAATIDNASAGGQGTYYYSNPWQAYVWIGQPTNSVSADFYITTASAPEGPWIEPFKFYSGVNGNYSLGAYTLQANPALSPADSNEIYLTYTKTDAVGDNVALYTTPLILVEWED
;
A
#
# COMPACT_ATOMS: atom_id res chain seq x y z
N MET A 1 -71.57 -4.55 22.01
CA MET A 1 -70.13 -4.87 21.98
C MET A 1 -69.45 -3.67 21.30
N LEU A 2 -69.03 -2.68 22.09
CA LEU A 2 -68.42 -1.44 21.60
C LEU A 2 -66.90 -1.61 21.72
N LEU A 3 -66.18 -1.51 20.61
CA LEU A 3 -64.72 -1.60 20.57
C LEU A 3 -64.12 -0.18 20.57
N THR A 4 -63.53 0.21 21.68
CA THR A 4 -62.78 1.46 21.87
C THR A 4 -61.36 1.27 21.34
N SER A 5 -60.96 2.03 20.32
CA SER A 5 -59.57 2.06 19.83
C SER A 5 -58.79 3.18 20.53
N LEU A 6 -57.72 2.80 21.22
CA LEU A 6 -56.79 3.67 21.93
C LEU A 6 -55.67 4.07 20.96
N VAL A 7 -55.52 5.36 20.67
CA VAL A 7 -54.42 5.89 19.85
C VAL A 7 -53.29 6.33 20.78
N THR A 8 -52.14 5.67 20.69
CA THR A 8 -50.93 5.97 21.46
C THR A 8 -50.08 7.00 20.69
N LEU A 9 -49.90 8.19 21.26
CA LEU A 9 -49.00 9.23 20.73
C LEU A 9 -47.55 8.87 21.11
N LEU A 10 -46.70 8.59 20.12
CA LEU A 10 -45.24 8.44 20.29
C LEU A 10 -44.56 9.81 20.12
N ALA A 11 -44.09 10.36 21.24
CA ALA A 11 -43.25 11.56 21.25
C ALA A 11 -41.88 11.27 20.61
N HIS A 12 -41.58 11.92 19.49
CA HIS A 12 -40.26 11.90 18.89
C HIS A 12 -39.36 12.90 19.62
N THR A 13 -38.38 12.41 20.38
CA THR A 13 -37.27 13.22 20.86
C THR A 13 -36.34 13.51 19.69
N ALA A 14 -36.32 14.75 19.21
CA ALA A 14 -35.35 15.23 18.25
C ALA A 14 -33.96 15.25 18.93
N PHE A 15 -33.11 14.29 18.58
CA PHE A 15 -31.69 14.37 18.89
C PHE A 15 -31.10 15.55 18.11
N ALA A 16 -30.50 16.51 18.81
CA ALA A 16 -29.73 17.56 18.19
C ALA A 16 -28.60 16.92 17.38
N ALA A 17 -28.49 17.29 16.10
CA ALA A 17 -27.41 16.84 15.24
C ALA A 17 -26.06 17.23 15.88
N PRO A 18 -25.08 16.30 15.96
CA PRO A 18 -23.77 16.63 16.48
C PRO A 18 -23.18 17.80 15.68
N SER A 19 -22.66 18.79 16.43
CA SER A 19 -21.92 19.93 15.90
C SER A 19 -20.87 19.44 14.92
N THR A 20 -21.02 19.78 13.64
CA THR A 20 -20.04 19.53 12.59
C THR A 20 -18.82 20.40 12.85
N ARG A 21 -17.88 19.88 13.65
CA ARG A 21 -16.51 20.43 13.72
C ARG A 21 -16.03 20.56 12.27
N LYS A 22 -15.73 21.77 11.82
CA LYS A 22 -15.14 22.00 10.49
C LYS A 22 -13.87 21.17 10.40
N ARG A 23 -13.91 20.14 9.53
CA ARG A 23 -12.79 19.26 9.16
C ARG A 23 -11.69 20.10 8.51
N GLY A 24 -10.68 20.48 9.28
CA GLY A 24 -9.42 21.01 8.75
C GLY A 24 -8.41 19.88 8.60
N ALA A 25 -7.46 20.00 7.68
CA ALA A 25 -6.31 19.10 7.65
C ALA A 25 -5.58 19.15 9.01
N SER A 26 -5.22 18.00 9.56
CA SER A 26 -4.48 17.91 10.82
C SER A 26 -3.01 18.21 10.58
N ASN A 27 -2.37 18.94 11.49
CA ASN A 27 -0.90 19.06 11.51
C ASN A 27 -0.37 18.15 12.63
N PRO A 28 -0.18 16.85 12.36
CA PRO A 28 0.09 15.88 13.41
C PRO A 28 1.48 16.10 14.03
N THR A 29 1.53 16.08 15.35
CA THR A 29 2.78 16.15 16.12
C THR A 29 3.08 14.78 16.71
N VAL A 30 4.32 14.33 16.58
CA VAL A 30 4.76 13.07 17.19
C VAL A 30 4.79 13.21 18.70
N LYS A 31 4.15 12.28 19.41
CA LYS A 31 4.21 12.16 20.86
C LYS A 31 5.46 11.39 21.27
N GLY A 32 6.38 12.08 21.94
CA GLY A 32 7.60 11.46 22.44
C GLY A 32 8.55 11.01 21.33
N THR A 33 9.26 9.89 21.55
CA THR A 33 10.20 9.33 20.59
C THR A 33 9.61 8.06 19.98
N PRO A 34 9.56 7.93 18.63
CA PRO A 34 9.18 6.68 17.98
C PRO A 34 9.98 5.48 18.48
N GLN A 35 9.30 4.35 18.70
CA GLN A 35 9.88 3.16 19.32
C GLN A 35 10.16 2.08 18.28
N VAL A 36 11.39 1.59 18.19
CA VAL A 36 11.70 0.42 17.37
C VAL A 36 11.26 -0.82 18.14
N ILE A 37 10.22 -1.48 17.66
CA ILE A 37 9.62 -2.66 18.28
C ILE A 37 10.46 -3.92 18.01
N GLY A 38 11.05 -3.98 16.82
CA GLY A 38 11.94 -5.08 16.41
C GLY A 38 12.05 -5.19 14.90
N LEU A 39 12.38 -6.39 14.42
CA LEU A 39 12.47 -6.71 13.00
C LEU A 39 11.34 -7.66 12.62
N LEU A 40 10.55 -7.30 11.62
CA LEU A 40 9.69 -8.26 10.92
C LEU A 40 10.58 -9.15 10.07
N ALA A 41 10.52 -10.46 10.33
CA ALA A 41 11.40 -11.42 9.67
C ALA A 41 10.71 -12.75 9.39
N ASP A 42 11.10 -13.34 8.26
CA ASP A 42 10.87 -14.73 7.91
C ASP A 42 12.23 -15.45 8.07
N PRO A 43 12.32 -16.54 8.84
CA PRO A 43 13.60 -17.23 9.05
C PRO A 43 14.11 -17.95 7.79
N THR A 44 13.27 -18.13 6.77
CA THR A 44 13.61 -18.84 5.54
C THR A 44 13.88 -17.89 4.37
N LEU A 45 13.30 -16.69 4.39
CA LEU A 45 13.34 -15.75 3.27
C LEU A 45 13.92 -14.37 3.61
N ASN A 46 14.78 -13.87 2.73
CA ASN A 46 15.20 -12.48 2.61
C ASN A 46 14.18 -11.74 1.72
N ARG A 47 13.40 -10.83 2.30
CA ARG A 47 12.29 -10.17 1.59
C ARG A 47 12.58 -8.67 1.39
N ASP A 48 12.47 -8.21 0.15
CA ASP A 48 12.58 -6.80 -0.19
C ASP A 48 11.20 -6.11 -0.16
N SER A 49 11.14 -4.87 0.33
CA SER A 49 10.05 -3.93 0.06
C SER A 49 8.65 -4.42 0.43
N CYS A 50 8.47 -4.74 1.71
CA CYS A 50 7.21 -5.25 2.23
C CYS A 50 6.23 -4.13 2.64
N GLY A 51 4.95 -4.30 2.28
CA GLY A 51 3.83 -3.52 2.81
C GLY A 51 2.71 -4.43 3.31
N SER A 52 1.85 -3.94 4.21
CA SER A 52 0.76 -4.74 4.77
C SER A 52 -0.64 -4.17 4.62
N ASN A 53 -1.63 -5.06 4.64
CA ASN A 53 -3.04 -4.72 4.85
C ASN A 53 -3.74 -5.81 5.68
N LEU A 54 -4.93 -5.50 6.20
CA LEU A 54 -5.71 -6.41 7.04
C LEU A 54 -6.53 -7.38 6.16
N PHE A 55 -6.20 -8.66 6.20
CA PHE A 55 -6.99 -9.70 5.54
C PHE A 55 -7.62 -10.62 6.59
N GLY A 56 -8.90 -10.38 6.88
CA GLY A 56 -9.58 -11.04 7.99
C GLY A 56 -9.10 -10.46 9.33
N ASP A 57 -8.50 -11.29 10.17
CA ASP A 57 -7.97 -10.94 11.50
C ASP A 57 -6.42 -10.92 11.56
N ARG A 58 -5.76 -11.05 10.40
CA ARG A 58 -4.30 -11.08 10.25
C ARG A 58 -3.81 -9.99 9.31
N ALA A 59 -2.58 -9.55 9.52
CA ALA A 59 -1.89 -8.71 8.55
C ALA A 59 -1.32 -9.59 7.44
N LEU A 60 -1.74 -9.33 6.20
CA LEU A 60 -1.09 -9.86 5.01
C LEU A 60 0.03 -8.89 4.63
N TRP A 61 1.26 -9.38 4.65
CA TRP A 61 2.41 -8.71 4.06
C TRP A 61 2.60 -9.20 2.64
N VAL A 62 2.83 -8.26 1.73
CA VAL A 62 3.30 -8.57 0.38
C VAL A 62 4.60 -7.82 0.14
N CYS A 63 5.59 -8.55 -0.32
CA CYS A 63 6.95 -8.09 -0.55
C CYS A 63 7.29 -8.26 -2.03
N ARG A 64 8.27 -7.51 -2.49
CA ARG A 64 8.87 -7.64 -3.83
C ARG A 64 9.86 -8.80 -3.83
N ASP A 65 10.90 -8.69 -4.66
CA ASP A 65 12.05 -9.57 -4.77
C ASP A 65 12.37 -10.27 -3.45
N SER A 66 12.36 -11.58 -3.49
CA SER A 66 12.58 -12.41 -2.32
C SER A 66 13.48 -13.59 -2.67
N GLN A 67 14.29 -13.99 -1.69
CA GLN A 67 15.35 -14.98 -1.87
C GLN A 67 15.39 -15.92 -0.66
N HIS A 68 15.69 -17.19 -0.90
CA HIS A 68 16.01 -18.11 0.18
C HIS A 68 17.34 -17.74 0.83
N TYR A 69 17.45 -18.01 2.12
CA TYR A 69 18.76 -18.05 2.77
C TYR A 69 19.50 -19.36 2.44
N ASP A 70 20.80 -19.28 2.25
CA ASP A 70 21.67 -20.47 2.26
C ASP A 70 21.90 -21.00 3.69
N SER A 71 22.70 -22.06 3.83
CA SER A 71 23.00 -22.66 5.14
C SER A 71 23.75 -21.72 6.11
N ASN A 72 24.29 -20.60 5.62
CA ASN A 72 24.99 -19.59 6.40
C ASN A 72 24.10 -18.37 6.71
N GLY A 73 22.82 -18.37 6.29
CA GLY A 73 21.94 -17.23 6.46
C GLY A 73 22.17 -16.12 5.44
N ILE A 74 22.83 -16.39 4.31
CA ILE A 74 23.10 -15.43 3.25
C ILE A 74 22.04 -15.56 2.15
N PRO A 75 21.42 -14.47 1.69
CA PRO A 75 20.45 -14.52 0.58
C PRO A 75 21.08 -15.16 -0.68
N ASN A 76 20.37 -16.11 -1.28
CA ASN A 76 20.85 -16.89 -2.41
C ASN A 76 19.85 -16.88 -3.58
N LEU A 77 20.37 -17.10 -4.79
CA LEU A 77 19.56 -17.22 -6.01
C LEU A 77 18.97 -18.64 -6.17
N PRO A 78 17.87 -18.80 -6.93
CA PRO A 78 17.14 -17.76 -7.66
C PRO A 78 16.29 -16.87 -6.75
N LEU A 79 15.96 -15.68 -7.25
CA LEU A 79 14.93 -14.83 -6.64
C LEU A 79 13.55 -15.19 -7.21
N PHE A 80 12.50 -14.93 -6.44
CA PHE A 80 11.12 -14.83 -6.92
C PHE A 80 10.67 -13.38 -6.83
N THR A 81 9.86 -12.93 -7.79
CA THR A 81 9.63 -11.49 -7.99
C THR A 81 8.71 -10.86 -6.97
N SER A 82 7.96 -11.67 -6.23
CA SER A 82 7.12 -11.22 -5.12
C SER A 82 6.86 -12.37 -4.17
N SER A 83 6.56 -12.06 -2.93
CA SER A 83 6.22 -13.05 -1.91
C SER A 83 5.18 -12.49 -0.96
N ALA A 84 4.42 -13.36 -0.30
CA ALA A 84 3.49 -12.97 0.75
C ALA A 84 3.75 -13.72 2.06
N SER A 85 3.27 -13.14 3.15
CA SER A 85 3.34 -13.75 4.48
C SER A 85 2.24 -13.19 5.38
N TRP A 86 1.84 -13.99 6.36
CA TRP A 86 1.01 -13.59 7.46
C TRP A 86 1.82 -13.09 8.64
N THR A 87 1.19 -12.20 9.40
CA THR A 87 1.52 -11.97 10.80
C THR A 87 0.24 -11.85 11.61
N ASN A 88 0.23 -12.50 12.79
CA ASN A 88 -0.88 -12.41 13.71
C ASN A 88 -0.87 -11.08 14.46
N LEU A 89 -2.05 -10.46 14.55
CA LEU A 89 -2.28 -9.32 15.42
C LEU A 89 -2.38 -9.81 16.87
N VAL A 90 -1.74 -9.09 17.79
CA VAL A 90 -1.80 -9.41 19.22
C VAL A 90 -3.02 -8.70 19.82
N SER A 91 -3.75 -9.39 20.70
CA SER A 91 -4.88 -8.81 21.43
C SER A 91 -4.42 -7.57 22.22
N GLY A 92 -5.00 -6.40 21.92
CA GLY A 92 -4.65 -5.14 22.59
C GLY A 92 -3.87 -4.12 21.74
N GLY A 93 -3.65 -4.41 20.45
CA GLY A 93 -2.88 -3.54 19.56
C GLY A 93 -1.40 -3.88 19.63
N GLY A 94 -0.86 -4.38 18.52
CA GLY A 94 0.49 -4.95 18.45
C GLY A 94 0.56 -6.09 17.45
N THR A 95 1.76 -6.45 17.04
CA THR A 95 1.99 -7.50 16.04
C THR A 95 3.09 -8.45 16.51
N GLN A 96 2.97 -9.72 16.17
CA GLN A 96 4.12 -10.62 16.24
C GLN A 96 5.18 -10.14 15.24
N LEU A 97 6.45 -10.40 15.52
CA LEU A 97 7.56 -10.03 14.63
C LEU A 97 7.85 -11.10 13.56
N SER A 98 7.12 -12.21 13.61
CA SER A 98 7.29 -13.32 12.68
C SER A 98 6.41 -13.12 11.44
N MET A 99 7.05 -13.14 10.28
CA MET A 99 6.40 -13.34 8.99
C MET A 99 6.41 -14.83 8.69
N TYR A 100 5.25 -15.41 8.37
CA TYR A 100 5.11 -16.85 8.08
C TYR A 100 4.15 -17.09 6.92
N GLY A 101 4.16 -18.30 6.36
CA GLY A 101 3.33 -18.69 5.22
C GLY A 101 4.20 -19.15 4.06
N ASP A 102 3.74 -20.19 3.38
CA ASP A 102 4.52 -20.88 2.36
C ASP A 102 4.21 -20.32 0.97
N ASN A 103 5.24 -19.82 0.28
CA ASN A 103 5.14 -19.34 -1.09
C ASN A 103 5.34 -20.47 -2.12
N ASN A 104 5.68 -21.69 -1.67
CA ASN A 104 5.93 -22.86 -2.51
C ASN A 104 6.98 -22.62 -3.61
N ASP A 105 8.00 -21.82 -3.31
CA ASP A 105 9.02 -21.36 -4.27
C ASP A 105 8.49 -20.60 -5.49
N ASP A 106 7.24 -20.12 -5.43
CA ASP A 106 6.57 -19.39 -6.48
C ASP A 106 6.37 -17.91 -6.12
N SER A 107 6.28 -17.07 -7.14
CA SER A 107 5.94 -15.65 -6.95
C SER A 107 4.49 -15.50 -6.52
N PHE A 108 4.25 -14.69 -5.49
CA PHE A 108 2.89 -14.46 -4.99
C PHE A 108 1.97 -13.86 -6.07
N TYR A 109 2.44 -12.83 -6.78
CA TYR A 109 1.78 -12.36 -7.98
C TYR A 109 2.28 -13.16 -9.19
N PRO A 110 1.39 -13.74 -10.01
CA PRO A 110 1.81 -14.40 -11.22
C PRO A 110 2.39 -13.39 -12.22
N LEU A 111 3.47 -13.80 -12.89
CA LEU A 111 4.02 -13.04 -14.01
C LEU A 111 3.02 -12.99 -15.16
N VAL A 112 3.01 -11.86 -15.86
CA VAL A 112 2.16 -11.68 -17.05
C VAL A 112 2.68 -12.58 -18.18
N PRO A 113 1.82 -13.35 -18.86
CA PRO A 113 2.25 -14.17 -19.99
C PRO A 113 3.02 -13.38 -21.06
N GLY A 114 4.21 -13.85 -21.42
CA GLY A 114 5.12 -13.18 -22.35
C GLY A 114 6.14 -12.24 -21.71
N ASN A 115 6.02 -11.95 -20.41
CA ASN A 115 6.98 -11.15 -19.64
C ASN A 115 8.01 -12.05 -18.94
N CYS A 116 8.62 -12.96 -19.71
CA CYS A 116 9.63 -13.91 -19.22
C CYS A 116 9.11 -14.74 -18.04
N ASP A 117 7.90 -15.28 -18.22
CA ASP A 117 7.08 -16.00 -17.24
C ASP A 117 7.38 -17.50 -17.15
N ASP A 118 8.47 -17.97 -17.77
CA ASP A 118 8.95 -19.36 -17.67
C ASP A 118 9.81 -19.61 -16.41
N ASN A 119 9.97 -18.59 -15.57
CA ASN A 119 10.70 -18.61 -14.30
C ASN A 119 10.05 -17.65 -13.29
N GLN A 120 10.41 -17.75 -12.02
CA GLN A 120 9.82 -16.93 -10.96
C GLN A 120 10.48 -15.54 -10.80
N ALA A 121 11.62 -15.30 -11.44
CA ALA A 121 12.34 -14.03 -11.33
C ALA A 121 11.86 -12.98 -12.35
N GLY A 122 11.09 -13.39 -13.37
CA GLY A 122 10.81 -12.56 -14.55
C GLY A 122 12.07 -12.31 -15.38
N ALA A 123 13.10 -13.17 -15.24
CA ALA A 123 14.39 -12.99 -15.91
C ALA A 123 14.31 -13.43 -17.36
N CYS A 124 14.76 -12.58 -18.28
CA CYS A 124 14.73 -12.83 -19.70
C CYS A 124 16.06 -13.39 -20.21
N SER A 125 16.01 -14.18 -21.29
CA SER A 125 17.21 -14.78 -21.91
C SER A 125 18.20 -13.76 -22.48
N ASP A 126 17.78 -12.51 -22.70
CA ASP A 126 18.60 -11.40 -23.16
C ASP A 126 19.28 -10.63 -22.02
N GLY A 127 19.08 -11.05 -20.76
CA GLY A 127 19.63 -10.42 -19.57
C GLY A 127 18.77 -9.28 -19.00
N THR A 128 17.63 -8.96 -19.63
CA THR A 128 16.64 -8.04 -19.08
C THR A 128 15.71 -8.75 -18.08
N ARG A 129 14.81 -8.00 -17.42
CA ARG A 129 13.90 -8.55 -16.43
C ARG A 129 12.56 -7.82 -16.37
N TYR A 130 11.50 -8.56 -16.08
CA TYR A 130 10.18 -8.04 -15.72
C TYR A 130 9.90 -8.24 -14.23
N PRO A 131 10.34 -7.33 -13.34
CA PRO A 131 9.96 -7.42 -11.94
C PRO A 131 8.50 -7.05 -11.70
N LEU A 132 7.89 -7.64 -10.68
CA LEU A 132 6.60 -7.26 -10.10
C LEU A 132 6.82 -6.41 -8.84
N TRP A 133 7.17 -5.15 -9.04
CA TRP A 133 7.44 -4.21 -7.95
C TRP A 133 6.19 -3.42 -7.56
N ALA A 134 5.29 -4.05 -6.78
CA ALA A 134 4.17 -3.33 -6.18
C ALA A 134 4.69 -2.20 -5.26
N ASN A 135 4.22 -0.96 -5.44
CA ASN A 135 4.59 0.18 -4.57
C ASN A 135 3.64 0.38 -3.39
N ALA A 136 2.53 -0.34 -3.38
CA ALA A 136 1.53 -0.32 -2.33
C ALA A 136 1.08 -1.75 -2.01
N PRO A 137 0.70 -2.04 -0.76
CA PRO A 137 0.08 -3.32 -0.42
C PRO A 137 -1.27 -3.49 -1.13
N PRO A 138 -1.81 -4.72 -1.21
CA PRO A 138 -3.15 -4.95 -1.72
C PRO A 138 -4.17 -4.06 -1.03
N LEU A 139 -5.05 -3.43 -1.81
CA LEU A 139 -6.14 -2.64 -1.30
C LEU A 139 -7.35 -3.56 -1.06
N VAL A 140 -7.72 -3.74 0.21
CA VAL A 140 -8.88 -4.57 0.58
C VAL A 140 -10.16 -3.83 0.24
N THR A 141 -11.00 -4.44 -0.59
CA THR A 141 -12.23 -3.84 -1.11
C THR A 141 -13.49 -4.45 -0.55
N SER A 142 -13.44 -5.69 -0.08
CA SER A 142 -14.61 -6.32 0.53
C SER A 142 -14.25 -7.44 1.50
N PHE A 143 -15.12 -7.62 2.49
CA PHE A 143 -15.14 -8.77 3.38
C PHE A 143 -16.58 -9.17 3.65
N ASN A 144 -16.93 -10.44 3.39
CA ASN A 144 -18.30 -10.94 3.56
C ASN A 144 -18.48 -11.84 4.80
N GLY A 145 -17.55 -11.78 5.76
CA GLY A 145 -17.50 -12.66 6.93
C GLY A 145 -16.67 -13.92 6.73
N THR A 146 -16.44 -14.34 5.48
CA THR A 146 -15.65 -15.53 5.15
C THR A 146 -14.56 -15.24 4.14
N THR A 147 -14.85 -14.43 3.11
CA THR A 147 -13.91 -14.13 2.04
C THR A 147 -13.51 -12.67 2.09
N THR A 148 -12.20 -12.41 2.07
CA THR A 148 -11.63 -11.08 1.84
C THR A 148 -11.19 -10.99 0.39
N THR A 149 -11.59 -9.91 -0.29
CA THR A 149 -11.10 -9.57 -1.62
C THR A 149 -10.31 -8.27 -1.56
N GLY A 150 -9.15 -8.26 -2.20
CA GLY A 150 -8.39 -7.04 -2.45
C GLY A 150 -7.87 -6.98 -3.88
N TYR A 151 -7.35 -5.82 -4.26
CA TYR A 151 -6.77 -5.59 -5.58
C TYR A 151 -5.43 -4.89 -5.46
N THR A 152 -4.56 -5.12 -6.45
CA THR A 152 -3.34 -4.33 -6.60
C THR A 152 -3.08 -3.99 -8.06
N TRP A 153 -2.39 -2.88 -8.27
CA TRP A 153 -1.98 -2.39 -9.58
C TRP A 153 -0.45 -2.40 -9.63
N ILE A 154 0.12 -3.18 -10.55
CA ILE A 154 1.57 -3.33 -10.66
C ILE A 154 1.99 -2.94 -12.08
N SER A 155 2.92 -2.01 -12.18
CA SER A 155 3.54 -1.63 -13.45
C SER A 155 4.26 -2.83 -14.07
N ASN A 156 4.07 -3.03 -15.37
CA ASN A 156 4.80 -4.01 -16.17
C ASN A 156 6.21 -3.49 -16.50
N SER A 157 6.99 -3.18 -15.46
CA SER A 157 8.35 -2.67 -15.59
C SER A 157 9.21 -3.66 -16.36
N HIS A 158 9.97 -3.16 -17.33
CA HIS A 158 10.96 -3.92 -18.09
C HIS A 158 12.30 -3.26 -17.88
N ILE A 159 13.25 -3.95 -17.26
CA ILE A 159 14.49 -3.34 -16.78
C ILE A 159 15.74 -4.02 -17.34
N SER A 160 16.83 -3.26 -17.43
CA SER A 160 18.19 -3.77 -17.56
C SER A 160 19.01 -3.23 -16.38
N GLY A 161 19.43 -4.11 -15.48
CA GLY A 161 19.96 -3.68 -14.18
C GLY A 161 18.87 -3.03 -13.33
N LEU A 162 19.03 -1.75 -12.98
CA LEU A 162 18.01 -0.94 -12.27
C LEU A 162 17.42 0.16 -13.16
N SER A 163 17.65 0.11 -14.47
CA SER A 163 17.15 1.10 -15.42
C SER A 163 15.94 0.58 -16.18
N ASP A 164 14.86 1.35 -16.18
CA ASP A 164 13.68 1.07 -16.98
C ASP A 164 14.02 1.21 -18.49
N LEU A 165 13.61 0.21 -19.26
CA LEU A 165 13.66 0.19 -20.73
C LEU A 165 12.40 0.81 -21.34
N VAL A 166 11.32 0.90 -20.54
CA VAL A 166 10.05 1.52 -20.89
C VAL A 166 9.68 2.49 -19.77
N GLU A 167 9.67 3.79 -20.08
CA GLU A 167 9.55 4.86 -19.07
C GLU A 167 8.19 4.86 -18.35
N ASN A 168 7.08 4.67 -19.08
CA ASN A 168 5.73 4.61 -18.50
C ASN A 168 5.05 3.32 -18.98
N PRO A 169 5.41 2.14 -18.43
CA PRO A 169 4.90 0.86 -18.88
C PRO A 169 3.39 0.74 -18.62
N SER A 170 2.76 -0.24 -19.26
CA SER A 170 1.38 -0.61 -18.91
C SER A 170 1.29 -1.12 -17.47
N VAL A 171 0.09 -1.18 -16.91
CA VAL A 171 -0.15 -1.63 -15.54
C VAL A 171 -1.11 -2.81 -15.53
N THR A 172 -0.73 -3.86 -14.83
CA THR A 172 -1.58 -5.03 -14.61
C THR A 172 -2.44 -4.85 -13.36
N LEU A 173 -3.73 -5.19 -13.47
CA LEU A 173 -4.65 -5.32 -12.35
C LEU A 173 -4.67 -6.77 -11.86
N TYR A 174 -4.34 -6.96 -10.59
CA TYR A 174 -4.42 -8.23 -9.89
C TYR A 174 -5.56 -8.23 -8.88
N LYS A 175 -6.17 -9.39 -8.69
CA LYS A 175 -7.16 -9.66 -7.63
C LYS A 175 -6.58 -10.66 -6.65
N ILE A 176 -6.73 -10.36 -5.37
CA ILE A 176 -6.30 -11.20 -4.27
C ILE A 176 -7.55 -11.70 -3.55
N THR A 177 -7.69 -13.02 -3.40
CA THR A 177 -8.80 -13.64 -2.69
C THR A 177 -8.28 -14.50 -1.54
N TYR A 178 -8.86 -14.32 -0.36
CA TYR A 178 -8.53 -15.09 0.84
C TYR A 178 -9.80 -15.59 1.51
N THR A 179 -9.79 -16.86 1.92
CA THR A 179 -10.86 -17.45 2.74
C THR A 179 -10.39 -17.52 4.19
N SER A 180 -11.11 -16.84 5.08
CA SER A 180 -10.82 -16.73 6.51
C SER A 180 -10.69 -18.09 7.18
N GLY A 181 -9.68 -18.22 8.06
CA GLY A 181 -9.35 -19.46 8.75
C GLY A 181 -8.51 -20.45 7.92
N ALA A 182 -8.19 -20.14 6.66
CA ALA A 182 -7.21 -20.91 5.91
C ALA A 182 -5.79 -20.60 6.42
N ASP A 183 -4.99 -21.64 6.63
CA ASP A 183 -3.57 -21.49 6.99
C ASP A 183 -2.72 -21.08 5.77
N ASP A 184 -3.23 -21.31 4.55
CA ASP A 184 -2.59 -20.95 3.30
C ASP A 184 -2.53 -19.43 3.08
N LEU A 185 -1.61 -19.01 2.21
CA LEU A 185 -1.58 -17.64 1.70
C LEU A 185 -2.80 -17.39 0.79
N PRO A 186 -3.23 -16.13 0.63
CA PRO A 186 -4.25 -15.77 -0.35
C PRO A 186 -3.83 -16.18 -1.77
N THR A 187 -4.80 -16.30 -2.68
CA THR A 187 -4.49 -16.48 -4.10
C THR A 187 -4.49 -15.13 -4.81
N ALA A 188 -3.56 -14.93 -5.74
CA ALA A 188 -3.54 -13.77 -6.63
C ALA A 188 -3.75 -14.21 -8.09
N GLU A 189 -4.58 -13.49 -8.83
CA GLU A 189 -4.84 -13.73 -10.24
C GLU A 189 -4.78 -12.43 -11.06
N ILE A 190 -4.41 -12.55 -12.34
CA ILE A 190 -4.44 -11.43 -13.29
C ILE A 190 -5.88 -11.24 -13.77
N ILE A 191 -6.43 -10.04 -13.54
CA ILE A 191 -7.73 -9.65 -14.10
C ILE A 191 -7.54 -9.01 -15.48
N ASN A 192 -6.53 -8.15 -15.62
CA ASN A 192 -6.20 -7.49 -16.87
C ASN A 192 -4.70 -7.13 -16.89
N SER A 193 -3.96 -7.68 -17.84
CA SER A 193 -2.50 -7.48 -17.98
C SER A 193 -2.08 -6.10 -18.48
N ALA A 194 -3.03 -5.26 -18.90
CA ALA A 194 -2.78 -3.89 -19.34
C ALA A 194 -4.00 -3.00 -19.02
N PHE A 195 -4.42 -3.03 -17.75
CA PHE A 195 -5.56 -2.25 -17.24
C PHE A 195 -5.36 -0.75 -17.51
N TRP A 196 -4.18 -0.23 -17.16
CA TRP A 196 -3.70 1.05 -17.70
C TRP A 196 -2.77 0.76 -18.87
N ALA A 197 -2.98 1.44 -19.99
CA ALA A 197 -2.14 1.27 -21.17
C ALA A 197 -0.77 1.91 -20.92
N GLN A 198 0.23 1.53 -21.74
CA GLN A 198 1.51 2.21 -21.73
C GLN A 198 1.31 3.71 -22.02
N GLY A 199 1.91 4.57 -21.19
CA GLY A 199 1.76 6.03 -21.27
C GLY A 199 0.49 6.60 -20.62
N ASP A 200 -0.43 5.76 -20.11
CA ASP A 200 -1.50 6.22 -19.23
C ASP A 200 -0.93 6.65 -17.88
N VAL A 201 -1.67 7.49 -17.14
CA VAL A 201 -1.44 7.69 -15.71
C VAL A 201 -1.67 6.36 -14.97
N PRO A 202 -0.71 5.86 -14.17
CA PRO A 202 -0.78 4.54 -13.56
C PRO A 202 -1.56 4.58 -12.23
N TYR A 203 -2.87 4.82 -12.27
CA TYR A 203 -3.66 4.93 -11.03
C TYR A 203 -3.63 3.65 -10.20
N GLY A 204 -3.42 3.79 -8.89
CA GLY A 204 -3.34 2.70 -7.93
C GLY A 204 -1.92 2.16 -7.73
N THR A 205 -1.00 2.38 -8.67
CA THR A 205 0.41 1.99 -8.51
C THR A 205 1.16 2.89 -7.55
N TYR A 206 0.57 4.02 -7.12
CA TYR A 206 1.16 4.92 -6.12
C TYR A 206 0.43 4.85 -4.77
N GLY A 207 -0.56 3.96 -4.67
CA GLY A 207 -1.36 3.72 -3.47
C GLY A 207 -2.84 4.08 -3.63
N GLY A 208 -3.62 3.72 -2.63
CA GLY A 208 -5.06 3.93 -2.64
C GLY A 208 -5.68 3.74 -1.26
N VAL A 209 -6.92 4.19 -1.12
CA VAL A 209 -7.73 4.03 0.10
C VAL A 209 -9.16 3.69 -0.28
N VAL A 210 -9.81 2.86 0.52
CA VAL A 210 -11.25 2.62 0.44
C VAL A 210 -11.94 3.45 1.52
N GLN A 211 -12.90 4.27 1.12
CA GLN A 211 -13.73 5.07 2.01
C GLN A 211 -15.15 5.11 1.47
N ASP A 212 -16.14 4.76 2.31
CA ASP A 212 -17.58 4.82 1.98
C ASP A 212 -17.94 4.19 0.61
N ASP A 213 -17.60 2.91 0.41
CA ASP A 213 -17.80 2.12 -0.82
C ASP A 213 -17.12 2.69 -2.09
N THR A 214 -16.24 3.67 -1.93
CA THR A 214 -15.47 4.28 -3.00
C THR A 214 -14.00 4.00 -2.81
N ILE A 215 -13.33 3.63 -3.89
CA ILE A 215 -11.89 3.49 -3.95
C ILE A 215 -11.32 4.79 -4.51
N PHE A 216 -10.34 5.36 -3.81
CA PHE A 216 -9.52 6.46 -4.29
C PHE A 216 -8.13 5.92 -4.62
N LEU A 217 -7.63 6.21 -5.81
CA LEU A 217 -6.39 5.66 -6.35
C LEU A 217 -5.48 6.81 -6.80
N TRP A 218 -4.32 6.90 -6.17
CA TRP A 218 -3.28 7.83 -6.62
C TRP A 218 -2.39 7.15 -7.65
N GLY A 219 -2.01 7.90 -8.68
CA GLY A 219 -1.06 7.48 -9.70
C GLY A 219 0.05 8.52 -9.83
N GLN A 220 1.27 8.06 -10.13
CA GLN A 220 2.41 8.92 -10.42
C GLN A 220 3.20 8.29 -11.57
N GLY A 221 3.30 9.00 -12.69
CA GLY A 221 4.19 8.62 -13.79
C GLY A 221 5.59 9.21 -13.63
N THR A 222 6.41 9.14 -14.68
CA THR A 222 7.80 9.62 -14.62
C THR A 222 7.95 11.14 -14.52
N ASN A 223 6.92 11.89 -14.90
CA ASN A 223 6.81 13.34 -14.67
C ASN A 223 6.69 13.72 -13.19
N ARG A 224 6.43 12.75 -12.30
CA ARG A 224 6.27 12.91 -10.84
C ARG A 224 5.03 13.68 -10.37
N ASP A 225 4.18 14.12 -11.28
CA ASP A 225 2.87 14.64 -10.93
C ASP A 225 2.02 13.52 -10.31
N VAL A 226 1.37 13.82 -9.19
CA VAL A 226 0.44 12.90 -8.54
C VAL A 226 -0.96 13.21 -9.05
N ASN A 227 -1.65 12.21 -9.60
CA ASN A 227 -3.02 12.32 -10.08
C ASN A 227 -3.95 11.43 -9.25
N LEU A 228 -5.24 11.73 -9.27
CA LEU A 228 -6.26 10.99 -8.51
C LEU A 228 -7.39 10.46 -9.41
N ALA A 229 -7.73 9.19 -9.22
CA ALA A 229 -8.93 8.57 -9.75
C ALA A 229 -9.81 8.03 -8.61
N ARG A 230 -11.09 7.80 -8.90
CA ARG A 230 -11.99 7.06 -8.03
C ARG A 230 -12.85 6.07 -8.80
N VAL A 231 -13.30 5.03 -8.11
CA VAL A 231 -14.23 4.03 -8.65
C VAL A 231 -15.07 3.44 -7.51
N PRO A 232 -16.35 3.09 -7.73
CA PRO A 232 -17.09 2.29 -6.77
C PRO A 232 -16.39 0.94 -6.51
N VAL A 233 -16.39 0.48 -5.26
CA VAL A 233 -15.82 -0.83 -4.86
C VAL A 233 -16.36 -1.98 -5.71
N ALA A 234 -17.64 -1.96 -6.06
CA ALA A 234 -18.27 -3.00 -6.87
C ALA A 234 -17.86 -2.96 -8.36
N SER A 235 -17.01 -2.01 -8.77
CA SER A 235 -16.67 -1.73 -10.16
C SER A 235 -15.17 -1.62 -10.43
N VAL A 236 -14.31 -2.09 -9.51
CA VAL A 236 -12.84 -2.05 -9.68
C VAL A 236 -12.38 -2.64 -11.01
N GLU A 237 -12.99 -3.73 -11.44
CA GLU A 237 -12.59 -4.45 -12.66
C GLU A 237 -13.09 -3.76 -13.95
N ASP A 238 -13.98 -2.75 -13.86
CA ASP A 238 -14.56 -2.03 -15.01
C ASP A 238 -13.97 -0.62 -15.16
N LYS A 239 -12.95 -0.49 -16.01
CA LYS A 239 -12.28 0.79 -16.32
C LYS A 239 -13.25 1.90 -16.78
N SER A 240 -14.41 1.56 -17.34
CA SER A 240 -15.41 2.56 -17.79
C SER A 240 -16.14 3.27 -16.65
N LYS A 241 -16.03 2.77 -15.42
CA LYS A 241 -16.65 3.35 -14.21
C LYS A 241 -15.74 4.30 -13.44
N TYR A 242 -14.50 4.44 -13.89
CA TYR A 242 -13.53 5.29 -13.24
C TYR A 242 -13.81 6.76 -13.54
N GLU A 243 -13.68 7.59 -12.52
CA GLU A 243 -13.70 9.04 -12.63
C GLU A 243 -12.35 9.60 -12.19
N TYR A 244 -11.95 10.72 -12.78
CA TYR A 244 -10.65 11.35 -12.61
C TYR A 244 -10.85 12.76 -12.10
N TYR A 245 -10.01 13.19 -11.16
CA TYR A 245 -10.09 14.55 -10.63
C TYR A 245 -9.26 15.50 -11.52
N VAL A 246 -9.94 16.40 -12.22
CA VAL A 246 -9.34 17.35 -13.16
C VAL A 246 -9.98 18.72 -12.98
N SER A 247 -9.15 19.77 -12.86
CA SER A 247 -9.57 21.17 -12.70
C SER A 247 -10.60 21.39 -11.57
N GLY A 248 -10.46 20.68 -10.45
CA GLY A 248 -11.38 20.80 -9.32
C GLY A 248 -12.68 20.00 -9.45
N THR A 249 -12.81 19.14 -10.46
CA THR A 249 -14.04 18.39 -10.75
C THR A 249 -13.76 16.94 -11.12
N TRP A 250 -14.71 16.05 -10.80
CA TRP A 250 -14.68 14.66 -11.24
C TRP A 250 -15.21 14.54 -12.68
N THR A 251 -14.47 13.85 -13.54
CA THR A 251 -14.81 13.60 -14.94
C THR A 251 -14.59 12.14 -15.31
N SER A 252 -15.37 11.60 -16.25
CA SER A 252 -15.13 10.25 -16.81
C SER A 252 -14.04 10.21 -17.87
N SER A 253 -13.51 11.36 -18.28
CA SER A 253 -12.43 11.45 -19.27
C SER A 253 -11.09 11.36 -18.58
N GLN A 254 -10.33 10.31 -18.86
CA GLN A 254 -8.98 10.12 -18.33
C GLN A 254 -8.07 11.25 -18.83
N PRO A 255 -7.37 11.97 -17.94
CA PRO A 255 -6.37 12.95 -18.36
C PRO A 255 -5.16 12.24 -18.97
N VAL A 256 -4.47 12.94 -19.87
CA VAL A 256 -3.19 12.46 -20.40
C VAL A 256 -2.11 12.61 -19.33
N LEU A 257 -1.09 11.76 -19.38
CA LEU A 257 0.08 11.92 -18.52
C LEU A 257 0.72 13.31 -18.73
N GLY A 258 1.01 14.02 -17.64
CA GLY A 258 1.52 15.39 -17.68
C GLY A 258 0.46 16.49 -17.77
N ASP A 259 -0.83 16.16 -17.70
CA ASP A 259 -1.88 17.16 -17.55
C ASP A 259 -1.82 17.78 -16.14
N THR A 260 -1.26 18.98 -16.06
CA THR A 260 -1.11 19.72 -14.80
C THR A 260 -2.45 20.11 -14.18
N ALA A 261 -3.54 20.12 -14.94
CA ALA A 261 -4.88 20.37 -14.42
C ALA A 261 -5.40 19.19 -13.59
N ALA A 262 -4.80 18.02 -13.71
CA ALA A 262 -5.12 16.81 -12.95
C ALA A 262 -4.16 16.56 -11.78
N THR A 263 -3.16 17.41 -11.58
CA THR A 263 -2.17 17.26 -10.50
C THR A 263 -2.78 17.59 -9.15
N ILE A 264 -2.52 16.74 -8.15
CA ILE A 264 -2.86 16.97 -6.74
C ILE A 264 -1.61 17.45 -6.01
N ASP A 265 -1.57 18.74 -5.74
CA ASP A 265 -0.47 19.35 -5.01
C ASP A 265 -0.33 18.75 -3.61
N ASN A 266 0.92 18.54 -3.19
CA ASN A 266 1.29 18.11 -1.85
C ASN A 266 0.71 16.76 -1.39
N ALA A 267 0.11 15.96 -2.27
CA ALA A 267 -0.44 14.64 -1.90
C ALA A 267 0.62 13.63 -1.43
N SER A 268 1.91 13.92 -1.60
CA SER A 268 3.04 13.14 -1.09
C SER A 268 4.32 13.97 -1.12
N ALA A 269 5.40 13.46 -0.53
CA ALA A 269 6.76 13.97 -0.75
C ALA A 269 7.43 13.43 -2.04
N GLY A 270 6.64 12.77 -2.91
CA GLY A 270 7.01 12.34 -4.26
C GLY A 270 7.74 10.99 -4.39
N GLY A 271 8.02 10.29 -3.27
CA GLY A 271 8.48 8.90 -3.25
C GLY A 271 7.39 7.91 -2.84
N GLN A 272 7.75 6.64 -2.68
CA GLN A 272 6.80 5.59 -2.26
C GLN A 272 6.26 5.85 -0.84
N GLY A 273 5.02 5.45 -0.59
CA GLY A 273 4.40 5.57 0.72
C GLY A 273 3.01 4.94 0.78
N THR A 274 2.35 5.10 1.92
CA THR A 274 1.01 4.56 2.17
C THR A 274 0.01 5.68 2.30
N TYR A 275 -1.07 5.60 1.52
CA TYR A 275 -2.28 6.40 1.72
C TYR A 275 -3.26 5.66 2.64
N TYR A 276 -3.85 6.37 3.60
CA TYR A 276 -4.92 5.83 4.45
C TYR A 276 -5.82 6.94 4.99
N TYR A 277 -6.98 6.56 5.53
CA TYR A 277 -7.85 7.46 6.27
C TYR A 277 -7.66 7.26 7.76
N SER A 278 -7.40 8.34 8.49
CA SER A 278 -7.24 8.36 9.95
C SER A 278 -8.56 8.75 10.61
N ASN A 279 -9.19 7.82 11.35
CA ASN A 279 -10.39 8.12 12.13
C ASN A 279 -10.15 9.15 13.24
N PRO A 280 -9.05 9.09 14.02
CA PRO A 280 -8.77 10.11 15.05
C PRO A 280 -8.72 11.53 14.48
N TRP A 281 -8.14 11.70 13.28
CA TRP A 281 -7.98 13.01 12.66
C TRP A 281 -9.12 13.39 11.72
N GLN A 282 -9.95 12.43 11.33
CA GLN A 282 -10.95 12.58 10.26
C GLN A 282 -10.31 13.16 8.99
N ALA A 283 -9.16 12.61 8.61
CA ALA A 283 -8.31 13.10 7.55
C ALA A 283 -7.69 11.96 6.74
N TYR A 284 -7.47 12.20 5.46
CA TYR A 284 -6.59 11.41 4.62
C TYR A 284 -5.15 11.72 4.99
N VAL A 285 -4.32 10.69 4.99
CA VAL A 285 -2.92 10.76 5.38
C VAL A 285 -2.09 10.04 4.33
N TRP A 286 -0.94 10.63 4.00
CA TRP A 286 0.14 9.93 3.33
C TRP A 286 1.37 9.95 4.23
N ILE A 287 1.99 8.78 4.41
CA ILE A 287 3.30 8.65 5.06
C ILE A 287 4.22 7.87 4.13
N GLY A 288 5.41 8.38 3.88
CA GLY A 288 6.36 7.71 3.00
C GLY A 288 7.70 8.40 2.87
N GLN A 289 8.39 8.02 1.79
CA GLN A 289 9.72 8.49 1.44
C GLN A 289 9.66 9.74 0.54
N PRO A 290 10.60 10.70 0.67
CA PRO A 290 10.71 11.78 -0.31
C PRO A 290 11.33 11.28 -1.62
N THR A 291 11.09 12.00 -2.71
CA THR A 291 11.63 11.70 -4.05
C THR A 291 13.15 11.51 -4.03
N ASN A 292 13.64 10.49 -4.76
CA ASN A 292 15.07 10.20 -4.96
C ASN A 292 15.89 10.03 -3.67
N SER A 293 15.25 9.59 -2.58
CA SER A 293 15.95 9.28 -1.34
C SER A 293 16.27 7.79 -1.22
N VAL A 294 17.42 7.51 -0.63
CA VAL A 294 17.85 6.17 -0.19
C VAL A 294 18.12 6.15 1.32
N SER A 295 17.41 7.03 2.05
CA SER A 295 17.43 7.12 3.51
C SER A 295 16.09 6.72 4.13
N ALA A 296 16.13 6.33 5.40
CA ALA A 296 14.98 6.05 6.24
C ALA A 296 14.32 7.35 6.78
N ASP A 297 14.23 8.41 5.98
CA ASP A 297 13.57 9.66 6.34
C ASP A 297 12.07 9.63 6.00
N PHE A 298 11.21 9.60 7.00
CA PHE A 298 9.76 9.54 6.85
C PHE A 298 9.13 10.93 6.84
N TYR A 299 8.33 11.17 5.81
CA TYR A 299 7.54 12.38 5.61
C TYR A 299 6.06 12.08 5.77
N ILE A 300 5.29 13.09 6.18
CA ILE A 300 3.85 13.03 6.35
C ILE A 300 3.18 14.23 5.70
N THR A 301 1.99 14.00 5.13
CA THR A 301 1.04 15.04 4.72
C THR A 301 -0.38 14.56 4.99
N THR A 302 -1.31 15.49 5.16
CA THR A 302 -2.72 15.22 5.44
C THR A 302 -3.65 16.12 4.64
N ALA A 303 -4.88 15.67 4.42
CA ALA A 303 -5.96 16.43 3.82
C ALA A 303 -7.32 16.02 4.40
N SER A 304 -8.30 16.92 4.39
CA SER A 304 -9.68 16.60 4.79
C SER A 304 -10.48 15.88 3.71
N ALA A 305 -9.99 15.86 2.47
CA ALA A 305 -10.56 15.20 1.30
C ALA A 305 -9.43 14.57 0.47
N PRO A 306 -9.69 13.50 -0.32
CA PRO A 306 -8.63 12.81 -1.06
C PRO A 306 -7.99 13.69 -2.13
N GLU A 307 -8.76 14.61 -2.72
CA GLU A 307 -8.29 15.62 -3.67
C GLU A 307 -7.54 16.81 -3.03
N GLY A 308 -7.47 16.88 -1.70
CA GLY A 308 -6.84 17.99 -0.98
C GLY A 308 -7.82 19.10 -0.51
N PRO A 309 -7.30 20.28 -0.14
CA PRO A 309 -5.88 20.65 -0.18
C PRO A 309 -5.07 19.83 0.83
N TRP A 310 -3.98 19.24 0.34
CA TRP A 310 -2.99 18.58 1.19
C TRP A 310 -2.03 19.62 1.77
N ILE A 311 -1.68 19.48 3.05
CA ILE A 311 -0.65 20.33 3.65
C ILE A 311 0.72 20.01 3.05
N GLU A 312 1.65 20.97 3.12
CA GLU A 312 3.02 20.73 2.65
C GLU A 312 3.64 19.53 3.40
N PRO A 313 4.19 18.52 2.68
CA PRO A 313 4.79 17.37 3.32
C PRO A 313 6.00 17.77 4.17
N PHE A 314 6.08 17.26 5.40
CA PHE A 314 7.19 17.53 6.30
C PHE A 314 7.76 16.26 6.89
N LYS A 315 9.07 16.28 7.17
CA LYS A 315 9.76 15.17 7.83
C LYS A 315 9.40 15.13 9.31
N PHE A 316 9.05 13.96 9.82
CA PHE A 316 8.74 13.77 11.25
C PHE A 316 9.58 12.69 11.94
N TYR A 317 10.21 11.78 11.17
CA TYR A 317 11.02 10.70 11.72
C TYR A 317 12.17 10.31 10.80
N SER A 318 13.27 9.83 11.39
CA SER A 318 14.41 9.24 10.69
C SER A 318 14.77 7.91 11.35
N GLY A 319 14.74 6.83 10.56
CA GLY A 319 15.22 5.51 10.95
C GLY A 319 16.73 5.37 10.77
N VAL A 320 17.23 4.14 10.99
CA VAL A 320 18.64 3.80 10.84
C VAL A 320 18.89 3.27 9.43
N ASN A 321 19.78 3.93 8.68
CA ASN A 321 20.20 3.42 7.38
C ASN A 321 21.10 2.18 7.54
N GLY A 322 21.03 1.27 6.58
CA GLY A 322 22.00 0.19 6.47
C GLY A 322 23.32 0.64 5.85
N ASN A 323 24.28 -0.27 5.78
CA ASN A 323 25.63 0.00 5.29
C ASN A 323 25.89 -0.47 3.84
N TYR A 324 24.87 -0.97 3.13
CA TYR A 324 24.98 -1.29 1.71
C TYR A 324 24.87 -0.02 0.83
N SER A 325 25.02 -0.18 -0.49
CA SER A 325 24.95 0.94 -1.46
C SER A 325 23.61 1.70 -1.44
N LEU A 326 22.50 1.01 -1.16
CA LEU A 326 21.18 1.60 -0.92
C LEU A 326 20.85 1.47 0.57
N GLY A 327 21.06 2.53 1.36
CA GLY A 327 20.95 2.46 2.82
C GLY A 327 19.56 2.05 3.32
N ALA A 328 18.51 2.68 2.77
CA ALA A 328 17.11 2.33 3.07
C ALA A 328 16.15 2.78 1.96
N TYR A 329 15.03 2.07 1.78
CA TYR A 329 13.99 2.41 0.81
C TYR A 329 12.65 1.72 1.13
N THR A 330 11.61 1.97 0.32
CA THR A 330 10.25 1.45 0.51
C THR A 330 9.70 1.73 1.92
N LEU A 331 9.65 3.01 2.29
CA LEU A 331 9.09 3.46 3.55
C LEU A 331 7.56 3.39 3.47
N GLN A 332 6.94 2.63 4.37
CA GLN A 332 5.50 2.36 4.36
C GLN A 332 4.92 2.60 5.77
N ALA A 333 3.70 3.11 5.83
CA ALA A 333 2.86 3.02 7.02
C ALA A 333 1.94 1.79 6.92
N ASN A 334 1.60 1.21 8.06
CA ASN A 334 0.86 -0.04 8.18
C ASN A 334 -0.37 0.14 9.08
N PRO A 335 -1.40 0.87 8.61
CA PRO A 335 -2.59 1.18 9.41
C PRO A 335 -3.33 -0.07 9.88
N ALA A 336 -3.21 -1.18 9.16
CA ALA A 336 -3.79 -2.48 9.52
C ALA A 336 -3.25 -3.07 10.84
N LEU A 337 -2.10 -2.60 11.33
CA LEU A 337 -1.50 -3.06 12.58
C LEU A 337 -1.96 -2.26 13.80
N SER A 338 -2.60 -1.11 13.56
CA SER A 338 -3.12 -0.23 14.60
C SER A 338 -4.64 -0.39 14.69
N PRO A 339 -5.24 -0.39 15.90
CA PRO A 339 -6.67 -0.24 16.04
C PRO A 339 -7.18 1.00 15.28
N ALA A 340 -8.35 0.91 14.64
CA ALA A 340 -8.84 1.99 13.76
C ALA A 340 -8.99 3.35 14.45
N ASP A 341 -9.24 3.36 15.77
CA ASP A 341 -9.44 4.57 16.58
C ASP A 341 -8.21 4.97 17.39
N SER A 342 -7.07 4.26 17.26
CA SER A 342 -5.85 4.65 17.96
C SER A 342 -5.12 5.77 17.24
N ASN A 343 -4.57 6.71 18.02
CA ASN A 343 -3.76 7.82 17.52
C ASN A 343 -2.29 7.39 17.41
N GLU A 344 -2.05 6.26 16.75
CA GLU A 344 -0.72 5.67 16.53
C GLU A 344 -0.64 5.04 15.15
N ILE A 345 0.58 4.81 14.66
CA ILE A 345 0.82 4.12 13.39
C ILE A 345 2.09 3.30 13.46
N TYR A 346 2.08 2.14 12.82
CA TYR A 346 3.28 1.33 12.60
C TYR A 346 3.93 1.69 11.27
N LEU A 347 5.24 1.91 11.29
CA LEU A 347 6.06 2.17 10.11
C LEU A 347 6.99 0.99 9.85
N THR A 348 7.27 0.77 8.57
CA THR A 348 8.29 -0.15 8.09
C THR A 348 9.11 0.49 6.98
N TYR A 349 10.33 0.00 6.78
CA TYR A 349 11.16 0.29 5.62
C TYR A 349 12.10 -0.88 5.35
N THR A 350 12.59 -0.98 4.12
CA THR A 350 13.68 -1.89 3.79
C THR A 350 14.99 -1.24 4.19
N LYS A 351 15.69 -1.86 5.15
CA LYS A 351 17.06 -1.52 5.52
C LYS A 351 18.01 -2.52 4.86
N THR A 352 19.04 -2.03 4.18
CA THR A 352 19.96 -2.89 3.43
C THR A 352 21.35 -2.88 4.03
N ASP A 353 21.80 -4.04 4.49
CA ASP A 353 23.15 -4.23 5.01
C ASP A 353 24.00 -5.11 4.09
N ALA A 354 25.30 -4.86 4.07
CA ALA A 354 26.28 -5.73 3.44
C ALA A 354 26.56 -6.95 4.33
N VAL A 355 26.41 -8.15 3.78
CA VAL A 355 26.82 -9.41 4.41
C VAL A 355 27.70 -10.23 3.48
N GLY A 356 28.58 -11.06 4.06
CA GLY A 356 29.50 -11.93 3.30
C GLY A 356 30.34 -11.15 2.29
N ASP A 357 30.37 -11.65 1.05
CA ASP A 357 31.06 -11.05 -0.10
C ASP A 357 30.27 -9.87 -0.71
N ASN A 358 29.79 -8.95 0.13
CA ASN A 358 29.03 -7.76 -0.25
C ASN A 358 27.67 -8.09 -0.94
N VAL A 359 26.96 -9.07 -0.37
CA VAL A 359 25.57 -9.40 -0.70
C VAL A 359 24.64 -8.49 0.11
N ALA A 360 23.56 -8.03 -0.50
CA ALA A 360 22.53 -7.24 0.18
C ALA A 360 21.66 -8.14 1.08
N LEU A 361 21.65 -7.86 2.38
CA LEU A 361 20.69 -8.42 3.33
C LEU A 361 19.60 -7.38 3.60
N TYR A 362 18.35 -7.77 3.42
CA TYR A 362 17.19 -6.92 3.71
C TYR A 362 16.66 -7.23 5.10
N THR A 363 16.48 -6.18 5.89
CA THR A 363 15.73 -6.26 7.15
C THR A 363 14.57 -5.27 7.12
N THR A 364 13.49 -5.61 7.82
CA THR A 364 12.28 -4.77 7.89
C THR A 364 12.04 -4.33 9.34
N PRO A 365 12.67 -3.23 9.81
CA PRO A 365 12.37 -2.68 11.12
C PRO A 365 10.89 -2.30 11.23
N LEU A 366 10.31 -2.59 12.39
CA LEU A 366 8.97 -2.16 12.77
C LEU A 366 9.07 -1.06 13.83
N ILE A 367 8.47 0.10 13.53
CA ILE A 367 8.52 1.28 14.39
C ILE A 367 7.10 1.67 14.78
N LEU A 368 6.85 1.88 16.07
CA LEU A 368 5.62 2.49 16.56
C LEU A 368 5.80 4.00 16.68
N VAL A 369 4.89 4.76 16.08
CA VAL A 369 4.78 6.21 16.24
C VAL A 369 3.45 6.51 16.90
N GLU A 370 3.49 7.19 18.04
CA GLU A 370 2.31 7.78 18.67
C GLU A 370 2.22 9.27 18.30
N TRP A 371 0.99 9.78 18.24
CA TRP A 371 0.72 11.20 17.95
C TRP A 371 0.12 11.91 19.16
N GLU A 372 0.27 13.23 19.20
CA GLU A 372 -0.43 14.08 20.18
C GLU A 372 -1.94 14.14 19.86
N ASP A 373 -2.76 14.35 20.89
CA ASP A 373 -4.23 14.44 20.81
C ASP A 373 -4.76 15.76 20.21
#